data_AF-A0A6L3AMU7-F1
#
_entry.id   AF-A0A6L3AMU7-F1
#
_cell.length_a   1.000
_cell.length_b   1.000
_cell.length_c   1.000
_cell.angle_alpha   90.00
_cell.angle_beta   90.00
_cell.angle_gamma   90.00
#
_symmetry.space_group_name_H-M   'P 1'
#
loop_
_entity.id
_entity.type
_entity.pdbx_description
1 polymer ?
#
loop_
_entity_poly.entity_id
_entity_poly.type
_entity_poly.pdbx_seq_one_letter_code
_entity_poly.pdbx_strand_id
1 'polypeptide(L)' 'MSSTVFRYNRYRFLFLPREERRMHVHVWSSDREAKIWLEPKIKL' A
#
# COMPACT_ATOMS: atom_id res chain seq x y z
N MET A 1 9.46 -9.91 -1.18
CA MET A 1 9.29 -9.21 -2.47
C MET A 1 8.21 -8.17 -2.27
N SER A 2 8.47 -6.90 -2.58
CA SER A 2 7.48 -5.84 -2.55
C SER A 2 6.99 -5.59 -3.98
N SER A 3 5.68 -5.74 -4.18
CA SER A 3 5.08 -5.45 -5.49
C SER A 3 4.56 -4.03 -5.47
N THR A 4 5.08 -3.19 -6.37
CA THR A 4 4.46 -1.87 -6.62
C THR A 4 3.16 -2.14 -7.38
N VAL A 5 2.03 -1.83 -6.77
CA VAL A 5 0.70 -2.07 -7.36
C VAL A 5 0.12 -0.85 -8.04
N PHE A 6 0.56 0.34 -7.64
CA PHE A 6 0.11 1.59 -8.25
C PHE A 6 1.19 2.66 -8.13
N ARG A 7 1.25 3.56 -9.11
CA ARG A 7 2.19 4.68 -9.12
C ARG A 7 1.48 5.92 -9.63
N TYR A 8 1.61 7.01 -8.86
CA TYR A 8 1.04 8.31 -9.21
C TYR A 8 2.07 9.40 -8.92
N ASN A 9 2.54 10.09 -9.97
CA ASN A 9 3.66 11.04 -9.88
C ASN A 9 4.87 10.44 -9.14
N ARG A 10 5.29 11.06 -8.04
CA ARG A 10 6.40 10.62 -7.17
C ARG A 10 6.01 9.60 -6.10
N TYR A 11 4.75 9.18 -6.07
CA TYR A 11 4.22 8.25 -5.07
C TYR A 11 4.15 6.83 -5.63
N ARG A 12 4.66 5.88 -4.86
CA ARG A 12 4.59 4.43 -5.14
C ARG A 12 3.78 3.75 -4.06
N PHE A 13 2.80 2.97 -4.48
CA PHE A 13 1.92 2.21 -3.61
C PHE A 13 2.36 0.75 -3.64
N LEU A 14 2.62 0.18 -2.47
CA LEU A 14 3.20 -1.15 -2.32
C LEU A 14 2.35 -2.02 -1.40
N PHE A 15 2.16 -3.28 -1.79
CA PHE A 15 1.70 -4.31 -0.87
C PHE A 15 2.89 -5.04 -0.24
N LEU A 16 2.91 -5.08 1.09
CA LEU A 16 3.88 -5.80 1.91
C LEU A 16 3.17 -6.94 2.68
N PRO A 17 2.77 -8.03 2.00
CA PRO A 17 1.92 -9.08 2.58
C PRO A 17 2.59 -9.88 3.71
N ARG A 18 3.89 -9.70 3.93
CA ARG A 18 4.66 -10.37 4.98
C ARG A 18 4.91 -9.49 6.22
N GLU A 19 4.50 -8.24 6.20
CA GLU A 19 4.75 -7.31 7.31
C GLU A 19 3.70 -7.45 8.43
N GLU A 20 2.42 -7.52 8.06
CA GLU A 20 1.30 -7.52 9.01
C GLU A 20 0.13 -8.32 8.45
N ARG A 21 -0.66 -8.99 9.31
CA ARG A 21 -1.87 -9.73 8.89
C ARG A 21 -3.01 -8.82 8.44
N ARG A 22 -3.14 -7.62 9.02
CA ARG A 22 -4.21 -6.68 8.68
C ARG A 22 -3.92 -6.05 7.32
N MET A 23 -4.91 -6.01 6.42
CA MET A 23 -4.71 -5.45 5.07
C MET A 23 -4.36 -3.97 5.11
N HIS A 24 -3.28 -3.62 4.41
CA HIS A 24 -2.78 -2.25 4.33
C HIS A 24 -1.96 -2.04 3.05
N VAL A 25 -1.79 -0.77 2.68
CA VAL A 25 -0.91 -0.34 1.60
C VAL A 25 0.09 0.66 2.15
N HIS A 26 1.33 0.53 1.71
CA HIS A 26 2.37 1.53 1.95
C HIS A 26 2.44 2.50 0.79
N VAL A 27 2.55 3.79 1.10
CA VAL A 27 2.76 4.85 0.13
C VAL A 27 4.12 5.44 0.38
N TRP A 28 5.02 5.31 -0.60
CA TRP A 28 6.37 5.84 -0.54
C TRP A 28 6.53 7.02 -1.49
N SER A 29 7.20 8.07 -1.01
CA SER A 29 7.75 9.18 -1.79
C SER A 29 9.23 9.35 -1.46
N SER A 30 9.93 10.25 -2.16
CA SER A 30 11.34 10.57 -1.85
C SER A 30 11.53 11.07 -0.42
N ASP A 31 10.51 11.72 0.15
CA ASP A 31 10.66 12.49 1.38
C ASP A 31 9.98 11.83 2.58
N ARG A 32 8.92 11.03 2.33
CA ARG A 32 8.06 10.47 3.37
C ARG A 32 7.43 9.15 2.95
N GLU A 33 7.06 8.38 3.97
CA GLU A 33 6.22 7.18 3.87
C GLU A 33 4.91 7.32 4.65
N ALA A 34 3.88 6.59 4.23
CA ALA A 34 2.61 6.48 4.93
C ALA A 34 2.06 5.05 4.85
N LYS A 35 1.37 4.60 5.90
CA LYS A 35 0.66 3.31 5.95
C LYS A 35 -0.84 3.54 6.06
N ILE A 36 -1.61 2.99 5.13
CA ILE A 36 -3.06 3.14 5.07
C ILE A 36 -3.71 1.78 5.29
N TRP A 37 -4.59 1.68 6.28
CA TRP A 37 -5.37 0.48 6.54
C TRP A 37 -6.52 0.38 5.55
N LEU A 38 -6.71 -0.82 4.99
CA LEU A 38 -7.80 -1.09 4.06
C LEU A 38 -8.88 -1.93 4.73
N GLU A 39 -10.12 -1.59 4.48
CA GLU A 39 -11.28 -2.40 4.82
C GLU A 39 -11.96 -2.85 3.53
N PRO A 40 -11.94 -4.16 3.21
CA PRO A 40 -12.55 -4.65 1.99
C PRO A 40 -14.06 -4.49 2.08
N LYS A 41 -14.65 -3.84 1.07
CA LYS A 41 -16.09 -3.82 0.87
C LYS A 41 -16.44 -4.73 -0.29
N ILE A 42 -17.12 -5.83 0.01
CA ILE A 42 -17.68 -6.71 -1.01
C ILE A 42 -18.99 -6.08 -1.49
N LYS A 43 -19.16 -5.97 -2.81
CA LYS A 43 -20.42 -5.61 -3.45
C LYS A 43 -20.77 -6.70 -4.45
N LEU A 44 -22.06 -6.99 -4.57
CA LEU A 44 -22.64 -7.97 -5.51
C LEU A 44 -22.94 -7.30 -6.86
#